data_AF-A0A075H671-F1
#
_entry.id   AF-A0A075H671-F1
#
_cell.length_a   1.000
_cell.length_b   1.000
_cell.length_c   1.000
_cell.angle_alpha   90.00
_cell.angle_beta   90.00
_cell.angle_gamma   90.00
#
_symmetry.space_group_name_H-M   'P 1'
#
loop_
_entity.id
_entity.type
_entity.pdbx_description
1 polymer ?
#
loop_
_entity_poly.entity_id
_entity_poly.type
_entity_poly.pdbx_seq_one_letter_code
_entity_poly.pdbx_strand_id
1 'polypeptide(L)'
;MKNNELGDWGEKQTHRVLKKNGFDAYRSPGSRGPADIPAFKDEDKKWMVQVKARNNDDGILLNRNEIIKLVNHASKYGCTAVVAKLLPHTEQILNDRSNQRDPNDSGRIINNLGNYIGDDVGNGFLLTFYDIENNQRLEP
;
A
#
# COMPACT_ATOMS: atom_id res chain seq x y z
N MET A 1 -19.02 2.22 2.87
CA MET A 1 -18.53 2.84 1.60
C MET A 1 -18.85 1.90 0.45
N LYS A 2 -19.38 2.37 -0.69
CA LYS A 2 -19.59 1.50 -1.86
C LYS A 2 -18.24 1.07 -2.43
N ASN A 3 -18.17 -0.06 -3.14
CA ASN A 3 -16.88 -0.59 -3.64
C ASN A 3 -16.11 0.38 -4.55
N ASN A 4 -16.79 1.14 -5.41
CA ASN A 4 -16.13 2.13 -6.28
C ASN A 4 -15.59 3.33 -5.51
N GLU A 5 -16.33 3.78 -4.49
CA GLU A 5 -15.89 4.85 -3.58
C GLU A 5 -14.70 4.39 -2.73
N LEU A 6 -14.69 3.11 -2.34
CA LEU A 6 -13.60 2.50 -1.57
C LEU A 6 -12.31 2.39 -2.36
N GLY A 7 -12.39 2.04 -3.65
CA GLY A 7 -11.24 2.04 -4.55
C GLY A 7 -10.60 3.42 -4.67
N ASP A 8 -11.39 4.43 -5.03
CA ASP A 8 -10.90 5.82 -5.16
C ASP A 8 -10.38 6.37 -3.81
N TRP A 9 -11.08 6.09 -2.70
CA TRP A 9 -10.59 6.47 -1.37
C TRP A 9 -9.27 5.79 -1.03
N GLY A 10 -9.13 4.49 -1.32
CA GLY A 10 -7.90 3.74 -1.09
C GLY A 10 -6.71 4.25 -1.90
N GLU A 11 -6.94 4.63 -3.16
CA GLU A 11 -5.91 5.30 -3.97
C GLU A 11 -5.49 6.65 -3.38
N LYS A 12 -6.47 7.45 -2.92
CA LYS A 12 -6.19 8.75 -2.27
C LYS A 12 -5.37 8.57 -1.00
N GLN A 13 -5.69 7.57 -0.16
CA GLN A 13 -4.92 7.31 1.06
C GLN A 13 -3.51 6.80 0.74
N THR A 14 -3.39 5.87 -0.21
CA THR A 14 -2.09 5.37 -0.68
C THR A 14 -1.21 6.51 -1.19
N HIS A 15 -1.78 7.37 -2.04
CA HIS A 15 -1.08 8.54 -2.57
C HIS A 15 -0.62 9.49 -1.46
N ARG A 16 -1.49 9.78 -0.48
CA ARG A 16 -1.17 10.64 0.67
C ARG A 16 -0.02 10.06 1.51
N VAL A 17 -0.05 8.76 1.80
CA VAL A 17 1.00 8.09 2.59
C VAL A 17 2.34 8.10 1.84
N LEU A 18 2.34 7.82 0.53
CA LEU A 18 3.55 7.88 -0.28
C LEU A 18 4.13 9.31 -0.32
N LYS A 19 3.30 10.34 -0.58
CA LYS A 19 3.74 11.74 -0.56
C LYS A 19 4.29 12.16 0.81
N LYS A 20 3.62 11.78 1.91
CA LYS A 20 4.07 12.05 3.28
C LYS A 20 5.45 11.47 3.56
N ASN A 21 5.74 10.29 3.02
CA ASN A 21 7.03 9.62 3.14
C ASN A 21 8.06 10.08 2.08
N GLY A 22 7.81 11.19 1.38
CA GLY A 22 8.77 11.82 0.48
C GLY A 22 8.83 11.24 -0.93
N PHE A 23 7.93 10.33 -1.31
CA PHE A 23 7.81 9.93 -2.71
C PHE A 23 7.20 11.07 -3.52
N ASP A 24 7.69 11.26 -4.73
CA ASP A 24 6.95 11.86 -5.81
C ASP A 24 5.98 10.84 -6.43
N ALA A 25 4.75 10.84 -5.93
CA ALA A 25 3.68 9.93 -6.35
C ALA A 25 2.62 10.62 -7.20
N TYR A 26 2.10 9.90 -8.20
CA TYR A 26 1.06 10.36 -9.12
C TYR A 26 -0.08 9.35 -9.20
N ARG A 27 -1.33 9.82 -9.25
CA ARG A 27 -2.48 8.93 -9.50
C ARG A 27 -2.72 8.82 -11.00
N SER A 28 -2.77 7.61 -11.53
CA SER A 28 -3.07 7.35 -12.93
C SER A 28 -4.52 7.73 -13.26
N PRO A 29 -4.78 8.62 -14.24
CA PRO A 29 -6.13 8.97 -14.62
C PRO A 29 -6.87 7.78 -15.24
N GLY A 30 -8.03 7.43 -14.68
CA GLY A 30 -9.00 6.53 -15.31
C GLY A 30 -8.75 5.03 -15.18
N SER A 31 -7.87 4.55 -14.28
CA SER A 31 -7.74 3.13 -13.90
C SER A 31 -7.53 2.13 -15.07
N ARG A 32 -6.96 2.57 -16.20
CA ARG A 32 -6.71 1.71 -17.38
C ARG A 32 -5.26 1.20 -17.46
N GLY A 33 -4.39 1.73 -16.63
CA GLY A 33 -2.97 1.35 -16.59
C GLY A 33 -2.75 0.06 -15.79
N PRO A 34 -1.56 -0.54 -15.93
CA PRO A 34 -1.14 -1.70 -15.13
C PRO A 34 -0.80 -1.36 -13.67
N ALA A 35 -0.72 -0.06 -13.33
CA ALA A 35 -0.50 0.44 -11.98
C ALA A 35 -1.40 1.66 -11.73
N ASP A 36 -1.91 1.79 -10.51
CA ASP A 36 -2.74 2.91 -10.08
C ASP A 36 -1.89 4.12 -9.71
N ILE A 37 -0.72 3.87 -9.09
CA ILE A 37 0.17 4.92 -8.57
C ILE A 37 1.63 4.58 -8.85
N PRO A 38 2.25 5.20 -9.87
CA PRO A 38 3.71 5.31 -9.92
C PRO A 38 4.22 6.25 -8.80
N ALA A 39 5.28 5.85 -8.11
CA ALA A 39 5.88 6.61 -7.01
C ALA A 39 7.41 6.50 -6.99
N PHE A 40 8.10 7.63 -6.85
CA PHE A 40 9.57 7.71 -6.91
C PHE A 40 10.11 8.56 -5.76
N LYS A 41 11.01 8.04 -4.93
CA LYS A 41 11.62 8.82 -3.82
C LYS A 41 13.08 9.17 -4.09
N ASP A 42 13.85 8.18 -4.53
CA ASP A 42 15.27 8.29 -4.88
C ASP A 42 15.58 7.28 -6.01
N GLU A 43 16.86 7.08 -6.32
CA GLU A 43 17.28 6.15 -7.37
C GLU A 43 16.91 4.69 -7.08
N ASP A 44 16.79 4.33 -5.80
CA ASP A 44 16.60 2.96 -5.31
C ASP A 44 15.13 2.63 -4.97
N LYS A 45 14.31 3.64 -4.66
CA LYS A 45 12.89 3.48 -4.32
C LYS A 45 11.99 4.02 -5.43
N LYS A 46 11.78 3.17 -6.44
CA LYS A 46 10.88 3.39 -7.57
C LYS A 46 9.80 2.32 -7.60
N TRP A 47 8.56 2.68 -7.31
CA TRP A 47 7.46 1.73 -7.13
C TRP A 47 6.37 1.93 -8.20
N MET A 48 5.90 0.81 -8.74
CA MET A 48 4.66 0.74 -9.49
C MET A 48 3.62 0.10 -8.58
N VAL A 49 2.68 0.90 -8.08
CA VAL A 49 1.75 0.48 -7.03
C VAL A 49 0.37 0.18 -7.63
N GLN A 50 -0.15 -1.00 -7.35
CA GLN A 50 -1.56 -1.35 -7.53
C GLN A 50 -2.25 -1.37 -6.18
N VAL A 51 -3.35 -0.63 -6.06
CA VAL A 51 -4.13 -0.49 -4.83
C VAL A 51 -5.26 -1.50 -4.80
N LYS A 52 -5.43 -2.16 -3.66
CA LYS A 52 -6.54 -3.07 -3.38
C LYS A 52 -7.13 -2.75 -2.02
N ALA A 53 -8.34 -2.18 -2.05
CA ALA A 53 -9.14 -1.92 -0.87
C ALA A 53 -10.34 -2.88 -0.82
N ARG A 54 -10.58 -3.46 0.36
CA ARG A 54 -11.69 -4.37 0.64
C ARG A 54 -12.28 -4.06 2.02
N ASN A 55 -13.60 -4.24 2.16
CA ASN A 55 -14.28 -4.10 3.45
C ASN A 55 -14.26 -5.39 4.28
N ASN A 56 -13.59 -6.44 3.81
CA ASN A 56 -13.51 -7.75 4.43
C ASN A 56 -12.17 -8.44 4.11
N ASP A 57 -11.85 -9.47 4.90
CA ASP A 57 -10.55 -10.18 4.86
C ASP A 57 -10.57 -11.45 4.01
N ASP A 58 -11.27 -11.43 2.88
CA ASP A 58 -11.38 -12.61 2.00
C ASP A 58 -10.06 -12.90 1.23
N GLY A 59 -8.93 -12.36 1.71
CA GLY A 59 -7.63 -12.40 1.06
C GLY A 59 -7.51 -11.38 -0.07
N ILE A 60 -6.54 -10.48 0.04
CA ILE A 60 -6.13 -9.66 -1.12
C ILE A 60 -5.09 -10.44 -1.90
N LEU A 61 -5.55 -11.04 -3.00
CA LEU A 61 -4.71 -11.49 -4.10
C LEU A 61 -5.16 -10.76 -5.36
N LEU A 62 -4.21 -10.04 -5.96
CA LEU A 62 -4.30 -9.68 -7.37
C LEU A 62 -4.57 -10.96 -8.16
N ASN A 63 -5.43 -10.90 -9.18
CA ASN A 63 -5.53 -12.04 -10.07
C ASN A 63 -4.19 -12.19 -10.84
N ARG A 64 -3.92 -13.40 -11.33
CA ARG A 64 -2.65 -13.71 -12.03
C ARG A 64 -2.34 -12.75 -13.18
N ASN A 65 -3.37 -12.28 -13.90
CA ASN A 65 -3.19 -11.37 -15.02
C ASN A 65 -2.82 -9.95 -14.57
N GLU A 66 -3.39 -9.47 -13.46
CA GLU A 66 -3.00 -8.19 -12.84
C GLU A 66 -1.55 -8.24 -12.36
N ILE A 67 -1.15 -9.34 -11.71
CA ILE A 67 0.24 -9.57 -11.29
C ILE A 67 1.19 -9.49 -12.48
N ILE A 68 0.93 -10.27 -13.54
CA ILE A 68 1.78 -10.30 -14.73
C ILE A 68 1.88 -8.91 -15.37
N LYS A 69 0.76 -8.19 -15.50
CA LYS A 69 0.75 -6.85 -16.08
C LYS A 69 1.57 -5.87 -15.26
N LEU A 70 1.41 -5.88 -13.94
CA LEU A 70 2.12 -4.97 -13.04
C LEU A 70 3.62 -5.28 -13.03
N VAL A 71 4.01 -6.55 -12.87
CA VAL A 71 5.43 -6.98 -12.87
C VAL A 71 6.11 -6.64 -14.18
N ASN A 72 5.49 -6.97 -15.33
CA ASN A 72 6.05 -6.62 -16.64
C ASN A 72 6.21 -5.10 -16.82
N HIS A 73 5.23 -4.32 -16.32
CA HIS A 73 5.31 -2.87 -16.39
C HIS A 73 6.42 -2.32 -15.49
N ALA A 74 6.52 -2.81 -14.25
CA ALA A 74 7.54 -2.38 -13.30
C ALA A 74 8.95 -2.71 -13.80
N SER A 75 9.16 -3.95 -14.27
CA SER A 75 10.42 -4.41 -14.85
C SER A 75 10.86 -3.56 -16.05
N LYS A 76 9.93 -3.19 -16.95
CA LYS A 76 10.23 -2.32 -18.10
C LYS A 76 10.83 -0.97 -17.70
N TYR A 77 10.47 -0.44 -16.52
CA TYR A 77 10.94 0.85 -16.03
C TYR A 77 11.92 0.74 -14.86
N GLY A 78 12.43 -0.45 -14.55
CA GLY A 78 13.34 -0.68 -13.42
C GLY A 78 12.72 -0.28 -12.08
N CYS A 79 11.43 -0.56 -11.90
CA CYS A 79 10.68 -0.28 -10.69
C CYS A 79 10.30 -1.58 -9.98
N THR A 80 10.04 -1.50 -8.68
CA THR A 80 9.44 -2.59 -7.89
C THR A 80 7.93 -2.67 -8.14
N ALA A 81 7.40 -3.87 -8.38
CA ALA A 81 5.97 -4.13 -8.44
C ALA A 81 5.38 -4.25 -7.03
N VAL A 82 4.51 -3.32 -6.66
CA VAL A 82 4.00 -3.21 -5.27
C VAL A 82 2.48 -3.31 -5.22
N VAL A 83 1.96 -4.07 -4.25
CA VAL A 83 0.54 -4.02 -3.86
C VAL A 83 0.38 -3.17 -2.62
N ALA A 84 -0.42 -2.12 -2.73
CA ALA A 84 -0.95 -1.39 -1.59
C ALA A 84 -2.27 -2.03 -1.14
N LYS A 85 -2.29 -2.64 0.04
CA LYS A 85 -3.45 -3.32 0.61
C LYS A 85 -4.09 -2.46 1.67
N LEU A 86 -5.38 -2.15 1.52
CA LEU A 86 -6.20 -1.53 2.56
C LEU A 86 -7.20 -2.54 3.11
N LEU A 87 -7.08 -2.85 4.39
CA LEU A 87 -7.92 -3.82 5.09
C LEU A 87 -8.45 -3.28 6.42
N PRO A 88 -9.67 -3.65 6.86
CA PRO A 88 -10.29 -3.14 8.08
C PRO A 88 -9.77 -3.84 9.35
N HIS A 89 -8.44 -3.84 9.56
CA HIS A 89 -7.80 -4.57 10.67
C HIS A 89 -7.02 -3.70 11.64
N THR A 90 -7.12 -2.37 11.57
CA THR A 90 -6.28 -1.49 12.41
C THR A 90 -6.42 -1.83 13.90
N GLU A 91 -7.66 -1.96 14.39
CA GLU A 91 -7.91 -2.29 15.80
C GLU A 91 -7.46 -3.70 16.17
N GLN A 92 -7.64 -4.68 15.28
CA GLN A 92 -7.17 -6.05 15.53
C GLN A 92 -5.64 -6.11 15.61
N ILE A 93 -4.95 -5.36 14.74
CA ILE A 93 -3.50 -5.25 14.72
C ILE A 93 -2.97 -4.53 15.97
N LEU A 94 -3.66 -3.49 16.45
CA LEU A 94 -3.30 -2.76 17.67
C LEU A 94 -3.63 -3.53 18.96
N ASN A 95 -4.60 -4.45 18.92
CA ASN A 95 -4.90 -5.32 20.06
C ASN A 95 -3.84 -6.41 20.29
N ASP A 96 -2.99 -6.67 19.29
CA ASP A 96 -1.78 -7.45 19.47
C ASP A 96 -0.76 -6.63 20.28
N ARG A 97 -0.43 -7.12 21.48
CA ARG A 97 0.50 -6.46 22.42
C ARG A 97 1.92 -6.28 21.87
N SER A 98 2.23 -6.91 20.74
CA SER A 98 3.49 -6.73 20.04
C SER A 98 3.52 -5.50 19.14
N ASN A 99 2.39 -4.80 18.94
CA ASN A 99 2.27 -3.65 18.06
C ASN A 99 1.86 -2.38 18.82
N GLN A 100 2.31 -1.24 18.31
CA GLN A 100 1.98 0.07 18.83
C GLN A 100 2.03 1.12 17.71
N ARG A 101 1.45 2.29 17.96
CA ARG A 101 1.66 3.45 17.09
C ARG A 101 3.08 3.95 17.25
N ASP A 102 3.69 4.39 16.15
CA ASP A 102 5.00 5.03 16.17
C ASP A 102 4.90 6.35 16.96
N PRO A 103 5.77 6.60 17.96
CA PRO A 103 5.75 7.83 18.74
C PRO A 103 6.03 9.09 17.91
N ASN A 104 6.70 8.96 16.77
CA ASN A 104 7.02 10.07 15.87
C ASN A 104 5.99 10.23 14.74
N ASP A 105 5.15 9.22 14.52
CA ASP A 105 4.10 9.22 13.53
C ASP A 105 2.89 8.41 14.01
N SER A 106 1.92 9.08 14.61
CA SER A 106 0.72 8.42 15.14
C SER A 106 -0.11 7.68 14.08
N GLY A 107 0.10 7.97 12.80
CA GLY A 107 -0.52 7.24 11.69
C GLY A 107 0.18 5.91 11.39
N ARG A 108 1.43 5.73 11.80
CA ARG A 108 2.22 4.53 11.53
C ARG A 108 2.10 3.53 12.69
N ILE A 109 2.04 2.26 12.35
CA ILE A 109 2.06 1.14 13.30
C ILE A 109 3.38 0.39 13.13
N ILE A 110 4.05 0.14 14.24
CA ILE A 110 5.30 -0.60 14.37
C ILE A 110 5.13 -1.72 15.37
N ASN A 111 6.00 -2.74 15.29
CA ASN A 111 6.09 -3.73 16.37
C ASN A 111 7.01 -3.25 17.52
N ASN A 112 7.12 -4.05 18.57
CA ASN A 112 7.97 -3.77 19.73
C ASN A 112 9.48 -3.69 19.42
N LEU A 113 9.91 -4.14 18.24
CA LEU A 113 11.28 -4.02 17.74
C LEU A 113 11.49 -2.76 16.89
N GLY A 114 10.43 -1.97 16.65
CA GLY A 114 10.47 -0.80 15.77
C GLY A 114 10.24 -1.10 14.29
N ASN A 115 9.92 -2.36 13.92
CA ASN A 115 9.70 -2.72 12.52
C ASN A 115 8.32 -2.28 12.04
N TYR A 116 8.27 -1.77 10.81
CA TYR A 116 7.04 -1.32 10.16
C TYR A 116 5.99 -2.45 9.99
N ILE A 117 4.76 -2.15 10.41
CA ILE A 117 3.58 -3.02 10.23
C ILE A 117 2.65 -2.48 9.16
N GLY A 118 2.35 -1.17 9.20
CA GLY A 118 1.40 -0.52 8.30
C GLY A 118 1.11 0.93 8.70
N ASP A 119 0.33 1.63 7.90
CA ASP A 119 -0.19 2.96 8.22
C ASP A 119 -1.70 2.89 8.45
N ASP A 120 -2.17 3.32 9.63
CA ASP A 120 -3.57 3.62 9.90
C ASP A 120 -4.00 4.84 9.10
N VAL A 121 -4.87 4.62 8.13
CA VAL A 121 -5.40 5.65 7.24
C VAL A 121 -6.81 6.10 7.61
N GLY A 122 -7.28 5.73 8.81
CA GLY A 122 -8.57 6.08 9.36
C GLY A 122 -9.68 5.09 8.97
N ASN A 123 -10.86 5.27 9.59
CA ASN A 123 -12.03 4.38 9.43
C ASN A 123 -11.74 2.91 9.77
N GLY A 124 -10.73 2.65 10.61
CA GLY A 124 -10.29 1.30 10.96
C GLY A 124 -9.46 0.59 9.88
N PHE A 125 -9.06 1.28 8.80
CA PHE A 125 -8.28 0.68 7.72
C PHE A 125 -6.78 0.82 7.92
N LEU A 126 -6.10 -0.31 7.77
CA LEU A 126 -4.65 -0.40 7.73
C LEU A 126 -4.19 -0.49 6.28
N LEU A 127 -3.28 0.41 5.90
CA LEU A 127 -2.57 0.39 4.63
C LEU A 127 -1.22 -0.32 4.80
N THR A 128 -0.94 -1.28 3.92
CA THR A 128 0.35 -1.99 3.88
C THR A 128 0.86 -2.10 2.44
N PHE A 129 2.17 -2.13 2.27
CA PHE A 129 2.83 -2.26 0.97
C PHE A 129 3.57 -3.59 0.89
N TYR A 130 3.39 -4.31 -0.22
CA TYR A 130 4.03 -5.60 -0.44
C TYR A 130 4.71 -5.64 -1.81
N ASP A 131 6.00 -5.97 -1.82
CA ASP A 131 6.73 -6.39 -3.00
C ASP A 131 6.19 -7.75 -3.46
N ILE A 132 5.66 -7.80 -4.68
CA ILE A 132 5.06 -9.01 -5.25
C ILE A 132 6.13 -10.06 -5.55
N GLU A 133 7.30 -9.63 -6.02
CA GLU A 133 8.34 -10.51 -6.52
C GLU A 133 9.12 -11.13 -5.37
N ASN A 134 9.40 -10.34 -4.33
CA ASN A 134 10.15 -10.80 -3.16
C ASN A 134 9.27 -11.26 -1.99
N ASN A 135 7.93 -11.14 -2.13
CA ASN A 135 6.96 -11.46 -1.07
C ASN A 135 7.29 -10.80 0.29
N GLN A 136 7.73 -9.54 0.22
CA GLN A 136 8.23 -8.79 1.37
C GLN A 136 7.36 -7.55 1.63
N ARG A 137 7.08 -7.26 2.90
CA ARG A 137 6.47 -5.99 3.29
C ARG A 137 7.48 -4.85 3.12
N LEU A 138 7.05 -3.77 2.48
CA LEU A 138 7.85 -2.58 2.26
C LEU A 138 7.42 -1.44 3.19
N GLU A 139 8.40 -0.69 3.67
CA GLU A 139 8.19 0.58 4.37
C GLU A 139 8.39 1.74 3.37
N PRO A 140 7.38 2.65 3.24
CA PRO A 140 7.51 3.84 2.40
C PRO A 140 8.50 4.86 3.01
#